data_AF-A0A371I590-F1
#
_entry.id   AF-A0A371I590-F1
#
_cell.length_a   1.000
_cell.length_b   1.000
_cell.length_c   1.000
_cell.angle_alpha   90.00
_cell.angle_beta   90.00
_cell.angle_gamma   90.00
#
_symmetry.space_group_name_H-M   'P 1'
#
loop_
_entity.id
_entity.type
_entity.pdbx_description
1 polymer ?
#
loop_
_entity_poly.entity_id
_entity_poly.type
_entity_poly.pdbx_seq_one_letter_code
_entity_poly.pdbx_strand_id
1 'polypeptide(L)'
;MYISGGDDRLSCKLFPGTLKGVAMQWMATLPPRTIQTFNDLADAFTSQFAANKKKQLEVADLFDIKQSREESLKSYLARFNTATVRVNDPDQKFFIKAFQKGLRASPFSDSLALK
;
A
#
# COMPACT_ATOMS: atom_id res chain seq x y z
N MET A 1 10.90 -6.68 15.37
CA MET A 1 11.52 -7.91 15.89
C MET A 1 11.84 -8.76 14.68
N TYR A 2 13.11 -8.82 14.27
CA TYR A 2 13.54 -9.67 13.18
C TYR A 2 13.56 -11.10 13.70
N ILE A 3 12.63 -11.93 13.26
CA ILE A 3 12.69 -13.37 13.49
C ILE A 3 13.68 -13.91 12.44
N SER A 4 14.97 -13.78 12.73
CA SER A 4 16.06 -14.22 11.86
C SER A 4 16.08 -15.75 11.81
N GLY A 5 16.02 -16.30 10.60
CA GLY A 5 15.87 -17.73 10.30
C GLY A 5 16.93 -18.63 10.91
N GLY A 6 16.55 -19.33 11.98
CA GLY A 6 17.36 -20.38 12.59
C GLY A 6 16.56 -21.51 13.25
N ASP A 7 15.32 -21.25 13.67
CA ASP A 7 14.44 -22.29 14.23
C ASP A 7 12.97 -21.92 13.99
N ASP A 8 12.33 -22.60 13.03
CA ASP A 8 10.89 -22.47 12.74
C ASP A 8 10.05 -22.69 14.00
N ARG A 9 10.49 -23.58 14.89
CA ARG A 9 9.78 -23.92 16.12
C ARG A 9 9.84 -22.76 17.12
N LEU A 10 10.98 -22.10 17.25
CA LEU A 10 11.13 -20.89 18.06
C LEU A 10 10.28 -19.74 17.48
N SER A 11 10.31 -19.59 16.17
CA SER A 11 9.57 -18.56 15.44
C SER A 11 8.06 -18.69 15.65
N CYS A 12 7.51 -19.90 15.51
CA CYS A 12 6.09 -20.19 15.78
C CYS A 12 5.71 -19.95 17.25
N LYS A 13 6.61 -20.21 18.21
CA LYS A 13 6.36 -19.98 19.64
C LYS A 13 6.35 -18.50 20.03
N LEU A 14 7.19 -17.69 19.39
CA LEU A 14 7.32 -16.27 19.69
C LEU A 14 6.23 -15.43 19.00
N PHE A 15 5.74 -15.87 17.83
CA PHE A 15 4.77 -15.14 17.03
C PHE A 15 3.49 -14.73 17.78
N PRO A 16 2.82 -15.59 18.58
CA PRO A 16 1.65 -15.19 19.36
C PRO A 16 1.89 -13.96 20.26
N GLY A 17 3.09 -13.83 20.81
CA GLY A 17 3.47 -12.71 21.69
C GLY A 17 3.57 -11.37 20.97
N THR A 18 3.58 -11.38 19.63
CA THR A 18 3.56 -10.18 18.80
C THR A 18 2.14 -9.70 18.45
N LEU A 19 1.13 -10.55 18.65
CA LEU A 19 -0.25 -10.26 18.26
C LEU A 19 -1.01 -9.53 19.36
N LYS A 20 -1.99 -8.72 18.96
CA LYS A 20 -2.92 -8.03 19.86
C LYS A 20 -4.34 -8.06 19.29
N GLY A 21 -5.34 -7.97 20.17
CA GLY A 21 -6.74 -7.84 19.78
C GLY A 21 -7.21 -8.95 18.83
N VAL A 22 -7.82 -8.57 17.71
CA VAL A 22 -8.42 -9.47 16.72
C VAL A 22 -7.42 -10.50 16.18
N ALA A 23 -6.15 -10.13 16.01
CA ALA A 23 -5.13 -11.05 15.53
C ALA A 23 -4.82 -12.16 16.54
N MET A 24 -4.81 -11.83 17.83
CA MET A 24 -4.62 -12.82 18.91
C MET A 24 -5.82 -13.76 19.00
N GLN A 25 -7.04 -13.22 18.91
CA GLN A 25 -8.27 -14.03 18.92
C GLN A 25 -8.31 -15.01 17.74
N TRP A 26 -8.01 -14.54 16.53
CA TRP A 26 -7.92 -15.41 15.35
C TRP A 26 -6.93 -16.56 15.56
N MET A 27 -5.73 -16.27 16.08
CA MET A 27 -4.73 -17.32 16.28
C MET A 27 -5.21 -18.42 17.26
N ALA A 28 -6.01 -18.06 18.26
CA ALA A 28 -6.63 -19.02 19.18
C ALA A 28 -7.74 -19.88 18.54
N THR A 29 -8.28 -19.48 17.38
CA THR A 29 -9.30 -20.25 16.64
C THR A 29 -8.72 -21.27 15.66
N LEU A 30 -7.40 -21.25 15.44
CA LEU A 30 -6.75 -22.16 14.50
C LEU A 30 -6.86 -23.61 14.99
N PRO A 31 -7.26 -24.57 14.12
CA PRO A 31 -7.33 -25.97 14.52
C PRO A 31 -5.95 -26.53 14.92
N PRO A 32 -5.89 -27.51 15.84
CA PRO A 32 -4.63 -28.14 16.19
C PRO A 32 -3.93 -28.74 14.96
N ARG A 33 -2.60 -28.63 14.90
CA ARG A 33 -1.73 -29.21 13.85
C ARG A 33 -1.87 -28.61 12.44
N THR A 34 -2.54 -27.47 12.26
CA THR A 34 -2.60 -26.76 10.96
C THR A 34 -1.34 -25.96 10.64
N ILE A 35 -0.54 -25.62 11.65
CA ILE A 35 0.70 -24.86 11.53
C ILE A 35 1.86 -25.80 11.88
N GLN A 36 2.69 -26.17 10.91
CA GLN A 36 3.85 -27.06 11.13
C GLN A 36 5.17 -26.29 11.03
N THR A 37 5.20 -25.28 10.19
CA THR A 37 6.35 -24.40 9.96
C THR A 37 5.98 -22.94 10.22
N PHE A 38 6.99 -22.07 10.33
CA PHE A 38 6.74 -20.63 10.41
C PHE A 38 6.14 -20.09 9.10
N ASN A 39 6.47 -20.70 7.97
CA ASN A 39 5.89 -20.34 6.68
C ASN A 39 4.39 -20.61 6.63
N ASP A 40 3.91 -21.76 7.13
CA ASP A 40 2.47 -22.05 7.22
C ASP A 40 1.73 -20.98 8.03
N LEU A 41 2.36 -20.50 9.11
CA LEU A 41 1.84 -19.43 9.96
C LEU A 41 1.81 -18.08 9.25
N ALA A 42 2.91 -17.72 8.58
CA ALA A 42 3.00 -16.50 7.81
C ALA A 42 1.95 -16.46 6.68
N ASP A 43 1.75 -17.58 5.98
CA ASP A 43 0.78 -17.70 4.90
C ASP A 43 -0.67 -17.64 5.42
N ALA A 44 -0.98 -18.38 6.48
CA ALA A 44 -2.31 -18.34 7.11
C ALA A 44 -2.64 -16.94 7.64
N PHE A 45 -1.69 -16.27 8.30
CA PHE A 45 -1.85 -14.90 8.79
C PHE A 45 -2.05 -13.93 7.63
N THR A 46 -1.23 -14.03 6.59
CA THR A 46 -1.31 -13.14 5.42
C THR A 46 -2.62 -13.32 4.68
N SER A 47 -3.13 -14.55 4.57
CA SER A 47 -4.43 -14.86 3.96
C SER A 47 -5.59 -14.30 4.80
N GLN A 48 -5.60 -14.56 6.11
CA GLN A 48 -6.66 -14.08 7.00
C GLN A 48 -6.77 -12.55 7.00
N PHE A 49 -5.63 -11.86 7.03
CA PHE A 49 -5.56 -10.40 7.14
C PHE A 49 -5.25 -9.72 5.81
N ALA A 50 -5.42 -10.41 4.68
CA ALA A 50 -5.16 -9.86 3.34
C ALA A 50 -5.97 -8.59 3.07
N ALA A 51 -7.25 -8.58 3.46
CA ALA A 51 -8.14 -7.42 3.32
C ALA A 51 -7.77 -6.25 4.24
N ASN A 52 -7.03 -6.50 5.32
CA ASN A 52 -6.53 -5.46 6.23
C ASN A 52 -5.22 -4.83 5.75
N LYS A 53 -4.60 -5.37 4.69
CA LYS A 53 -3.49 -4.67 4.04
C LYS A 53 -4.04 -3.35 3.51
N LYS A 54 -3.38 -2.24 3.87
CA LYS A 54 -3.68 -0.95 3.24
C LYS A 54 -3.67 -1.17 1.72
N LYS A 55 -4.79 -0.87 1.05
CA LYS A 55 -4.85 -0.90 -0.41
C LYS A 55 -3.68 -0.08 -0.93
N GLN A 56 -2.78 -0.73 -1.67
CA GLN A 56 -1.73 -0.03 -2.38
C GLN A 56 -2.42 0.91 -3.37
N LEU A 57 -1.95 2.15 -3.48
CA LEU A 57 -2.48 3.04 -4.49
C LEU A 57 -2.03 2.51 -5.85
N GLU A 58 -2.96 2.40 -6.76
CA GLU A 58 -2.70 2.07 -8.15
C GLU A 58 -2.52 3.36 -8.95
N VAL A 59 -1.86 3.25 -10.11
CA VAL A 59 -1.75 4.36 -11.07
C VAL A 59 -3.13 4.93 -11.44
N ALA A 60 -4.15 4.08 -11.53
CA ALA A 60 -5.53 4.50 -11.78
C ALA A 60 -6.03 5.49 -10.72
N ASP A 61 -5.69 5.29 -9.44
CA ASP A 61 -6.10 6.17 -8.35
C ASP A 61 -5.50 7.59 -8.47
N LEU A 62 -4.36 7.75 -9.18
CA LEU A 62 -3.76 9.07 -9.42
C LEU A 62 -4.60 9.93 -10.38
N PHE A 63 -5.41 9.31 -11.24
CA PHE A 63 -6.27 10.05 -12.17
C PHE A 63 -7.40 10.79 -11.47
N ASP A 64 -7.75 10.37 -10.25
CA ASP A 64 -8.76 11.01 -9.43
C ASP A 64 -8.22 12.24 -8.69
N ILE A 65 -6.90 12.46 -8.69
CA ILE A 65 -6.27 13.63 -8.08
C ILE A 65 -6.38 14.82 -9.04
N LYS A 66 -7.46 15.59 -8.87
CA LYS A 66 -7.71 16.83 -9.61
C LYS A 66 -7.27 18.07 -8.82
N GLN A 67 -6.81 19.09 -9.54
CA GLN A 67 -6.52 20.41 -9.01
C GLN A 67 -7.85 21.14 -8.74
N SER A 68 -8.08 21.57 -7.50
CA SER A 68 -9.28 22.36 -7.18
C SER A 68 -9.21 23.77 -7.75
N ARG A 69 -10.35 24.45 -7.89
CA ARG A 69 -10.41 25.82 -8.43
C ARG A 69 -9.67 26.83 -7.54
N GLU A 70 -9.72 26.64 -6.22
CA GLU A 70 -9.12 27.50 -5.21
C GLU A 70 -7.68 27.06 -4.88
N GLU A 71 -7.21 25.97 -5.48
CA GLU A 71 -5.93 25.37 -5.15
C GLU A 71 -4.80 25.88 -6.05
N SER A 72 -3.72 26.35 -5.41
CA SER A 72 -2.49 26.70 -6.12
C SER A 72 -1.83 25.46 -6.75
N LEU A 73 -1.13 25.67 -7.88
CA LEU A 73 -0.37 24.60 -8.54
C LEU A 73 0.64 23.92 -7.61
N LYS A 74 1.27 24.69 -6.71
CA LYS A 74 2.23 24.16 -5.73
C LYS A 74 1.56 23.19 -4.74
N SER A 75 0.36 23.54 -4.24
CA SER A 75 -0.41 22.68 -3.35
C SER A 75 -0.83 21.39 -4.08
N TYR A 76 -1.32 21.52 -5.31
CA TYR A 76 -1.69 20.39 -6.14
C TYR A 76 -0.52 19.43 -6.36
N LEU A 77 0.64 19.96 -6.76
CA LEU A 77 1.86 19.18 -6.97
C LEU A 77 2.31 18.45 -5.70
N ALA A 78 2.23 19.10 -4.53
CA ALA A 78 2.57 18.47 -3.26
C ALA A 78 1.66 17.27 -2.94
N ARG A 79 0.34 17.40 -3.17
CA ARG A 79 -0.61 16.28 -3.00
C ARG A 79 -0.34 15.17 -4.00
N PHE A 80 -0.14 15.51 -5.27
CA PHE A 80 0.13 14.55 -6.34
C PHE A 80 1.41 13.75 -6.08
N ASN A 81 2.49 14.42 -5.66
CA ASN A 81 3.75 13.76 -5.30
C ASN A 81 3.59 12.84 -4.08
N THR A 82 2.82 13.26 -3.07
CA THR A 82 2.55 12.44 -1.88
C THR A 82 1.80 11.15 -2.25
N ALA A 83 0.87 11.21 -3.21
CA ALA A 83 0.19 10.03 -3.72
C ALA A 83 1.11 9.16 -4.59
N THR A 84 1.93 9.78 -5.44
CA THR A 84 2.88 9.10 -6.33
C THR A 84 3.87 8.21 -5.57
N VAL A 85 4.41 8.68 -4.44
CA VAL A 85 5.35 7.89 -3.59
C VAL A 85 4.71 6.60 -3.04
N ARG A 86 3.38 6.52 -3.00
CA ARG A 86 2.63 5.37 -2.50
C ARG A 86 2.21 4.39 -3.60
N VAL A 87 2.47 4.70 -4.87
CA VAL A 87 2.19 3.84 -6.02
C VAL A 87 3.46 3.10 -6.38
N ASN A 88 3.38 1.77 -6.41
CA ASN A 88 4.51 0.93 -6.81
C ASN A 88 4.37 0.54 -8.30
N ASP A 89 4.61 1.49 -9.18
CA ASP A 89 4.54 1.29 -10.64
C ASP A 89 5.83 1.79 -11.32
N PRO A 90 6.51 0.95 -12.13
CA PRO A 90 7.76 1.31 -12.79
C PRO A 90 7.58 2.26 -13.97
N ASP A 91 6.36 2.43 -14.49
CA ASP A 91 6.09 3.15 -15.73
C ASP A 91 5.67 4.61 -15.49
N GLN A 92 6.69 5.47 -15.44
CA GLN A 92 6.54 6.91 -15.22
C GLN A 92 5.62 7.62 -16.21
N LYS A 93 5.37 7.05 -17.40
CA LYS A 93 4.53 7.70 -18.43
C LYS A 93 3.08 7.87 -17.96
N PHE A 94 2.58 6.97 -17.11
CA PHE A 94 1.22 7.08 -16.61
C PHE A 94 1.07 8.13 -15.52
N PHE A 95 2.12 8.38 -14.73
CA PHE A 95 2.16 9.46 -13.74
C PHE A 95 2.07 10.82 -14.43
N ILE A 96 2.81 11.00 -15.53
CA ILE A 96 2.75 12.24 -16.34
C ILE A 96 1.35 12.44 -16.90
N LYS A 97 0.74 11.39 -17.46
CA LYS A 97 -0.64 11.45 -17.99
C LYS A 97 -1.66 11.76 -16.89
N ALA A 98 -1.55 11.14 -15.72
CA ALA A 98 -2.43 11.39 -14.58
C ALA A 98 -2.29 12.84 -14.08
N PHE A 99 -1.05 13.34 -13.97
CA PHE A 99 -0.76 14.72 -13.59
C PHE A 99 -1.37 15.71 -14.60
N GLN A 100 -1.10 15.55 -15.89
CA GLN A 100 -1.65 16.40 -16.95
C GLN A 100 -3.18 16.41 -16.95
N LYS A 101 -3.82 15.23 -16.82
CA LYS A 101 -5.28 15.10 -16.72
C LYS A 101 -5.85 15.64 -15.41
N GLY A 102 -5.03 15.82 -14.39
CA GLY A 102 -5.46 16.34 -13.10
C GLY A 102 -5.36 17.86 -12.99
N LEU A 103 -4.58 18.51 -13.85
CA LEU A 103 -4.45 19.96 -13.90
C LEU A 103 -5.73 20.64 -14.35
N ARG A 104 -5.97 21.84 -13.82
CA ARG A 104 -6.99 22.74 -14.34
C ARG A 104 -6.47 23.42 -15.61
N ALA A 105 -7.37 23.68 -16.56
CA ALA A 105 -7.12 24.53 -17.70
C ALA A 105 -6.47 25.85 -17.27
N SER A 106 -5.27 26.10 -17.80
CA SER A 106 -4.42 27.25 -17.56
C SER A 106 -3.34 27.33 -18.65
N PRO A 107 -2.71 28.48 -18.86
CA PRO A 107 -1.58 28.58 -19.80
C PRO A 107 -0.47 27.56 -19.52
N PHE A 108 -0.31 27.19 -18.24
CA PHE A 108 0.62 26.15 -17.82
C PHE A 108 0.18 24.75 -18.30
N SER A 109 -1.09 24.37 -18.13
CA SER A 109 -1.56 23.07 -18.60
C SER A 109 -1.47 22.94 -20.12
N ASP A 110 -1.72 24.04 -20.84
CA ASP A 110 -1.68 24.05 -22.31
C ASP A 110 -0.24 23.84 -22.81
N SER A 111 0.73 24.48 -22.15
CA SER A 111 2.16 24.31 -22.45
C SER A 111 2.66 22.87 -22.24
N LEU A 112 2.02 22.12 -21.34
CA LEU A 112 2.33 20.72 -21.05
C LEU A 112 1.67 19.74 -22.02
N ALA A 113 0.58 20.13 -22.69
CA ALA A 113 -0.12 19.32 -23.68
C ALA A 113 0.49 19.42 -25.09
N LEU A 114 1.31 20.45 -25.33
CA LEU A 114 1.92 20.79 -26.62
C LEU A 114 3.24 20.05 -26.93
N LYS A 115 3.57 18.97 -26.19
CA LYS A 115 4.83 18.23 -26.32
C LYS A 115 4.62 16.73 -26.37
#